data_AF-A0A9X3Z5V9-F1
#
_entry.id   AF-A0A9X3Z5V9-F1
#
_cell.length_a   1.000
_cell.length_b   1.000
_cell.length_c   1.000
_cell.angle_alpha   90.00
_cell.angle_beta   90.00
_cell.angle_gamma   90.00
#
_symmetry.space_group_name_H-M   'P 1'
#
loop_
_entity.id
_entity.type
_entity.pdbx_description
1 polymer ?
#
loop_
_entity_poly.entity_id
_entity_poly.type
_entity_poly.pdbx_seq_one_letter_code
_entity_poly.pdbx_strand_id
1 'polypeptide(L)'
;MTAEPSSIIAPPLAKIDWQEIIFAPRPQRLQLLRLKASWPCTDIAVRVHRNAPFEYIQQTIAPFLAYADLAGQFEFSDYDDSLPFQALESDADVELIWLDHERYRDRMDAATLTDWLRARCAALRQLSTAPILINNWPADHETANGFNSLLQEVVKTVSGVRVIDLLPIYEDLGDAFLDRRLAAVGATTLSGTANLMIARHLGLDILPASLRPRLKAIALDLDNTLYAGVLGEDGPEGLELTPAHKLLQEKLRELRDSGLFLAVISKNDPQDVERLFETRKDFPLQRHDFSVMSVSWGRKSSGLATIAEKLRIGLDATLYLDDNTGELAEVTALQPDIKVIYAADPTHALNALTDYPNLRAVSADATDQLRVNDLAAAEQRAALRTQSLNPADYLASLATKLAISVNDPSQLSRAHSLANKTNQFILSLRRFTEAEVAAWVQDPDNRLVTISMSDRLSDSGNIAAVFLKRHGGTIEVSELCVSCRALGRNIEDLLLIKAIEIAYPDFTPHDLTIHHVTGPRNEPGRSWLRAFAALTEITANGYITLPWPPPKAKEILDISILVRSA
;
A
#
# COMPACT_ATOMS: atom_id res chain seq x y z
N MET A 1 31.32 37.15 11.25
CA MET A 1 29.91 36.80 10.99
C MET A 1 29.83 35.31 10.84
N THR A 2 29.64 34.62 11.95
CA THR A 2 29.29 33.20 12.00
C THR A 2 27.89 33.06 11.39
N ALA A 3 27.77 32.35 10.27
CA ALA A 3 26.49 31.96 9.75
C ALA A 3 25.79 31.11 10.82
N GLU A 4 24.62 31.53 11.26
CA GLU A 4 23.74 30.71 12.07
C GLU A 4 23.51 29.37 11.35
N PRO A 5 23.51 28.23 12.05
CA PRO A 5 23.09 26.98 11.44
C PRO A 5 21.62 27.16 11.04
N SER A 6 21.35 27.16 9.74
CA SER A 6 19.98 27.09 9.24
C SER A 6 19.34 25.86 9.89
N SER A 7 18.39 26.07 10.81
CA SER A 7 17.64 25.00 11.43
C SER A 7 16.84 24.32 10.33
N ILE A 8 17.36 23.22 9.78
CA ILE A 8 16.63 22.39 8.83
C ILE A 8 15.49 21.78 9.63
N ILE A 9 14.30 22.37 9.52
CA ILE A 9 13.07 21.83 10.10
C ILE A 9 12.89 20.43 9.51
N ALA A 10 12.69 19.43 10.36
CA ALA A 10 12.46 18.06 9.90
C ALA A 10 11.27 18.02 8.94
N PRO A 11 11.36 17.33 7.78
CA PRO A 11 10.29 17.32 6.77
C PRO A 11 8.88 17.06 7.32
N PRO A 12 8.67 16.11 8.27
CA PRO A 12 7.33 15.89 8.81
C PRO A 12 6.77 17.10 9.59
N LEU A 13 7.63 17.87 10.26
CA LEU A 13 7.22 19.07 11.00
C LEU A 13 6.82 20.20 10.04
N ALA A 14 7.56 20.38 8.94
CA ALA A 14 7.19 21.35 7.90
C ALA A 14 5.86 21.01 7.19
N LYS A 15 5.51 19.72 7.12
CA LYS A 15 4.23 19.27 6.57
C LYS A 15 3.05 19.58 7.49
N ILE A 16 3.24 19.66 8.80
CA ILE A 16 2.16 20.00 9.76
C ILE A 16 1.54 21.36 9.40
N ASP A 17 2.37 22.35 9.05
CA ASP A 17 1.91 23.69 8.66
C ASP A 17 1.02 23.70 7.40
N TRP A 18 1.06 22.62 6.59
CA TRP A 18 0.23 22.49 5.39
C TRP A 18 -1.11 21.82 5.66
N GLN A 19 -1.25 21.08 6.77
CA GLN A 19 -2.39 20.18 7.02
C GLN A 19 -3.72 20.93 7.01
N GLU A 20 -3.78 22.12 7.60
CA GLU A 20 -5.01 22.94 7.60
C GLU A 20 -5.49 23.31 6.20
N ILE A 21 -4.57 23.49 5.24
CA ILE A 21 -4.90 23.87 3.87
C ILE A 21 -5.14 22.63 3.01
N ILE A 22 -4.29 21.61 3.14
CA ILE A 22 -4.33 20.39 2.33
C ILE A 22 -5.55 19.54 2.68
N PHE A 23 -5.89 19.43 3.97
CA PHE A 23 -7.02 18.65 4.46
C PHE A 23 -8.25 19.50 4.77
N ALA A 24 -8.28 20.76 4.32
CA ALA A 24 -9.50 21.55 4.37
C ALA A 24 -10.64 20.81 3.63
N PRO A 25 -11.85 20.75 4.20
CA PRO A 25 -13.01 20.16 3.51
C PRO A 25 -13.24 20.78 2.13
N ARG A 26 -13.01 22.09 2.02
CA ARG A 26 -13.09 22.89 0.79
C ARG A 26 -11.78 23.68 0.60
N PRO A 27 -10.75 23.09 -0.05
CA PRO A 27 -9.48 23.77 -0.23
C PRO A 27 -9.62 24.97 -1.17
N GLN A 28 -8.94 26.08 -0.86
CA GLN A 28 -8.97 27.28 -1.68
C GLN A 28 -7.75 27.36 -2.59
N ARG A 29 -7.98 27.59 -3.89
CA ARG A 29 -6.93 27.71 -4.90
C ARG A 29 -5.82 28.69 -4.50
N LEU A 30 -6.18 29.87 -3.98
CA LEU A 30 -5.19 30.91 -3.63
C LEU A 30 -4.28 30.48 -2.48
N GLN A 31 -4.79 29.73 -1.50
CA GLN A 31 -3.99 29.21 -0.39
C GLN A 31 -3.05 28.10 -0.89
N LEU A 32 -3.55 27.18 -1.71
CA LEU A 32 -2.76 26.11 -2.31
C LEU A 32 -1.57 26.65 -3.12
N LEU A 33 -1.79 27.65 -3.97
CA LEU A 33 -0.73 28.22 -4.82
C LEU A 33 0.38 28.95 -4.04
N ARG A 34 0.19 29.22 -2.75
CA ARG A 34 1.21 29.80 -1.86
C ARG A 34 2.12 28.75 -1.23
N LEU A 35 1.69 27.50 -1.20
CA LEU A 35 2.46 26.40 -0.61
C LEU A 35 3.67 26.08 -1.50
N LYS A 36 4.85 26.02 -0.89
CA LYS A 36 6.12 25.67 -1.55
C LYS A 36 6.89 24.71 -0.68
N ALA A 37 7.03 23.46 -1.14
CA ALA A 37 7.62 22.40 -0.33
C ALA A 37 9.07 22.75 0.02
N SER A 38 9.40 22.62 1.30
CA SER A 38 10.77 22.80 1.82
C SER A 38 11.51 21.47 2.00
N TRP A 39 10.90 20.37 1.56
CA TRP A 39 11.42 19.01 1.65
C TRP A 39 11.60 18.39 0.25
N PRO A 40 12.47 17.38 0.12
CA PRO A 40 12.67 16.71 -1.16
C PRO A 40 11.40 15.98 -1.60
N CYS A 41 11.10 16.06 -2.89
CA CYS A 41 10.03 15.31 -3.54
C CYS A 41 10.65 14.43 -4.64
N THR A 42 10.05 13.26 -4.88
CA THR A 42 10.44 12.38 -6.00
C THR A 42 9.76 12.86 -7.26
N ASP A 43 10.54 13.17 -8.30
CA ASP A 43 9.98 13.47 -9.62
C ASP A 43 9.28 12.23 -10.19
N ILE A 44 8.09 12.44 -10.76
CA ILE A 44 7.31 11.41 -11.44
C ILE A 44 6.86 11.93 -12.81
N ALA A 45 6.95 11.10 -13.84
CA ALA A 45 6.43 11.37 -15.16
C ALA A 45 5.01 10.81 -15.30
N VAL A 46 4.04 11.69 -15.52
CA VAL A 46 2.63 11.33 -15.75
C VAL A 46 2.26 11.69 -17.18
N ARG A 47 2.01 10.69 -18.02
CA ARG A 47 1.51 10.90 -19.38
C ARG A 47 0.00 10.88 -19.39
N VAL A 48 -0.61 11.92 -19.96
CA VAL A 48 -2.05 12.13 -19.96
C VAL A 48 -2.59 12.02 -21.38
N HIS A 49 -3.24 10.89 -21.67
CA HIS A 49 -3.99 10.63 -22.90
C HIS A 49 -5.41 11.15 -22.74
N ARG A 50 -5.86 12.07 -23.58
CA ARG A 50 -7.07 12.84 -23.25
C ARG A 50 -7.91 13.25 -24.44
N ASN A 51 -9.20 13.40 -24.17
CA ASN A 51 -10.13 14.14 -25.05
C ASN A 51 -10.77 15.35 -24.35
N ALA A 52 -10.37 15.65 -23.11
CA ALA A 52 -10.88 16.74 -22.30
C ALA A 52 -9.75 17.50 -21.60
N PRO A 53 -9.92 18.81 -21.31
CA PRO A 53 -8.92 19.60 -20.59
C PRO A 53 -8.52 18.99 -19.25
N PHE A 54 -7.22 18.95 -18.98
CA PHE A 54 -6.63 18.48 -17.71
C PHE A 54 -5.79 19.57 -17.03
N GLU A 55 -5.44 20.63 -17.75
CA GLU A 55 -4.61 21.75 -17.30
C GLU A 55 -5.18 22.41 -16.04
N TYR A 56 -6.51 22.46 -15.91
CA TYR A 56 -7.17 23.03 -14.74
C TYR A 56 -6.86 22.25 -13.46
N ILE A 57 -6.74 20.93 -13.56
CA ILE A 57 -6.35 20.03 -12.46
C ILE A 57 -4.84 20.14 -12.23
N GLN A 58 -4.04 20.07 -13.30
CA GLN A 58 -2.58 20.15 -13.24
C GLN A 58 -2.08 21.43 -12.56
N GLN A 59 -2.76 22.56 -12.75
CA GLN A 59 -2.40 23.83 -12.12
C GLN A 59 -2.52 23.82 -10.58
N THR A 60 -3.24 22.87 -9.99
CA THR A 60 -3.51 22.82 -8.54
C THR A 60 -3.11 21.53 -7.86
N ILE A 61 -2.65 20.53 -8.61
CA ILE A 61 -2.28 19.22 -8.06
C ILE A 61 -0.93 19.24 -7.31
N ALA A 62 -0.05 20.18 -7.62
CA ALA A 62 1.33 20.17 -7.12
C ALA A 62 1.47 20.18 -5.59
N PRO A 63 0.74 21.00 -4.80
CA PRO A 63 0.84 20.95 -3.34
C PRO A 63 0.38 19.61 -2.74
N PHE A 64 -0.63 18.98 -3.35
CA PHE A 64 -1.12 17.68 -2.91
C PHE A 64 -0.07 16.58 -3.17
N LEU A 65 0.51 16.55 -4.37
CA LEU A 65 1.61 15.63 -4.68
C LEU A 65 2.81 15.85 -3.76
N ALA A 66 3.18 17.11 -3.51
CA ALA A 66 4.31 17.44 -2.66
C ALA A 66 4.09 16.99 -1.21
N TYR A 67 2.86 17.09 -0.69
CA TYR A 67 2.50 16.54 0.62
C TYR A 67 2.70 15.01 0.65
N ALA A 68 2.48 14.32 -0.46
CA ALA A 68 2.78 12.90 -0.66
C ALA A 68 4.26 12.59 -1.01
N ASP A 69 5.16 13.58 -0.93
CA ASP A 69 6.56 13.58 -1.37
C ASP A 69 6.80 13.29 -2.86
N LEU A 70 5.88 13.73 -3.72
CA LEU A 70 5.95 13.58 -5.17
C LEU A 70 5.96 14.94 -5.88
N ALA A 71 6.62 14.99 -7.04
CA ALA A 71 6.63 16.14 -7.93
C ALA A 71 6.25 15.68 -9.34
N GLY A 72 5.06 16.05 -9.82
CA GLY A 72 4.54 15.58 -11.09
C GLY A 72 5.02 16.38 -12.29
N GLN A 73 5.58 15.70 -13.29
CA GLN A 73 5.85 16.20 -14.63
C GLN A 73 4.78 15.64 -15.57
N PHE A 74 3.98 16.51 -16.17
CA PHE A 74 2.83 16.11 -16.98
C PHE A 74 3.12 16.27 -18.47
N GLU A 75 3.01 15.17 -19.23
CA GLU A 75 3.05 15.14 -20.68
C GLU A 75 1.63 14.94 -21.21
N PHE A 76 1.21 15.73 -22.20
CA PHE A 76 -0.18 15.72 -22.69
C PHE A 76 -0.25 15.25 -24.13
N SER A 77 -1.20 14.35 -24.42
CA SER A 77 -1.63 14.14 -25.81
C SER A 77 -2.45 15.34 -26.30
N ASP A 78 -2.62 15.39 -27.63
CA ASP A 78 -3.67 16.19 -28.25
C ASP A 78 -5.06 15.75 -27.76
N TYR A 79 -6.04 16.64 -27.91
CA TYR A 79 -7.44 16.36 -27.62
C TYR A 79 -8.06 15.48 -28.70
N ASP A 80 -8.05 14.16 -28.51
CA ASP A 80 -8.46 13.20 -29.52
C ASP A 80 -9.41 12.13 -28.95
N ASP A 81 -10.62 12.04 -29.52
CA ASP A 81 -11.62 11.03 -29.14
C ASP A 81 -11.22 9.61 -29.60
N SER A 82 -10.24 9.46 -30.49
CA SER A 82 -9.77 8.15 -30.97
C SER A 82 -8.66 7.53 -30.12
N LEU A 83 -8.06 8.30 -29.20
CA LEU A 83 -6.90 7.93 -28.38
C LEU A 83 -5.81 7.21 -29.19
N PRO A 84 -5.21 7.86 -30.19
CA PRO A 84 -4.11 7.27 -30.93
C PRO A 84 -2.87 7.28 -30.03
N PHE A 85 -2.53 6.13 -29.44
CA PHE A 85 -1.26 6.00 -28.72
C PHE A 85 -0.12 6.08 -29.72
N GLN A 86 0.63 7.18 -29.68
CA GLN A 86 1.83 7.35 -30.49
C GLN A 86 2.96 6.49 -29.92
N ALA A 87 4.01 6.26 -30.72
CA ALA A 87 5.23 5.65 -30.18
C ALA A 87 5.74 6.53 -29.04
N LEU A 88 5.92 5.93 -27.86
CA LEU A 88 6.27 6.68 -26.65
C LEU A 88 7.74 7.09 -26.75
N GLU A 89 8.03 8.40 -26.71
CA GLU A 89 9.40 8.92 -26.82
C GLU A 89 10.20 8.74 -25.51
N SER A 90 9.49 8.52 -24.39
CA SER A 90 10.06 8.33 -23.05
C SER A 90 9.22 7.36 -22.23
N ASP A 91 9.80 6.80 -21.16
CA ASP A 91 9.05 6.03 -20.17
C ASP A 91 8.25 6.98 -19.27
N ALA A 92 7.02 6.58 -18.90
CA ALA A 92 6.21 7.27 -17.91
C ALA A 92 6.09 6.41 -16.65
N ASP A 93 6.00 7.03 -15.48
CA ASP A 93 5.71 6.33 -14.22
C ASP A 93 4.22 5.97 -14.12
N VAL A 94 3.36 6.77 -14.76
CA VAL A 94 1.91 6.57 -14.82
C VAL A 94 1.38 6.97 -16.19
N GLU A 95 0.53 6.11 -16.76
CA GLU A 95 -0.30 6.42 -17.92
C GLU A 95 -1.71 6.79 -17.44
N LEU A 96 -2.17 8.00 -17.71
CA LEU A 96 -3.48 8.51 -17.29
C LEU A 96 -4.35 8.75 -18.53
N ILE A 97 -5.46 8.03 -18.64
CA ILE A 97 -6.49 8.21 -19.66
C ILE A 97 -7.58 9.12 -19.06
N TRP A 98 -7.62 10.37 -19.50
CA TRP A 98 -8.56 11.39 -19.04
C TRP A 98 -9.64 11.66 -20.09
N LEU A 99 -10.85 11.18 -19.81
CA LEU A 99 -11.97 11.22 -20.75
C LEU A 99 -13.16 12.01 -20.22
N ASP A 100 -13.69 12.88 -21.07
CA ASP A 100 -15.08 13.30 -21.02
C ASP A 100 -15.91 12.28 -21.81
N HIS A 101 -16.69 11.48 -21.07
CA HIS A 101 -17.54 10.44 -21.61
C HIS A 101 -18.71 11.01 -22.45
N GLU A 102 -19.19 12.23 -22.16
CA GLU A 102 -20.33 12.83 -22.87
C GLU A 102 -20.06 12.97 -24.38
N ARG A 103 -18.78 13.11 -24.76
CA ARG A 103 -18.35 13.23 -26.15
C ARG A 103 -18.58 11.96 -26.98
N TYR A 104 -18.74 10.80 -26.34
CA TYR A 104 -18.97 9.51 -26.99
C TYR A 104 -20.44 9.11 -27.03
N ARG A 105 -21.28 9.69 -26.16
CA ARG A 105 -22.66 9.25 -25.90
C ARG A 105 -23.51 9.08 -27.16
N ASP A 106 -23.38 10.01 -28.11
CA ASP A 106 -24.23 10.01 -29.30
C ASP A 106 -23.71 9.08 -30.41
N ARG A 107 -22.50 8.50 -30.23
CA ARG A 107 -21.83 7.63 -31.21
C ARG A 107 -21.73 6.18 -30.76
N MET A 108 -21.68 5.93 -29.45
CA MET A 108 -21.49 4.60 -28.86
C MET A 108 -22.42 4.45 -27.65
N ASP A 109 -23.08 3.29 -27.56
CA ASP A 109 -23.71 2.88 -26.31
C ASP A 109 -22.63 2.48 -25.28
N ALA A 110 -23.06 2.26 -24.03
CA ALA A 110 -22.14 1.94 -22.94
C ALA A 110 -21.29 0.70 -23.24
N ALA A 111 -21.88 -0.37 -23.80
CA ALA A 111 -21.18 -1.62 -24.08
C ALA A 111 -20.12 -1.44 -25.18
N THR A 112 -20.49 -0.81 -26.29
CA THR A 112 -19.59 -0.53 -27.41
C THR A 112 -18.42 0.34 -26.97
N LEU A 113 -18.69 1.35 -26.15
CA LEU A 113 -17.66 2.23 -25.62
C LEU A 113 -16.70 1.49 -24.67
N THR A 114 -17.22 0.63 -23.79
CA THR A 114 -16.39 -0.20 -22.91
C THR A 114 -15.49 -1.14 -23.71
N ASP A 115 -16.01 -1.81 -24.74
CA ASP A 115 -15.21 -2.72 -25.58
C ASP A 115 -14.14 -1.96 -26.38
N TRP A 116 -14.49 -0.78 -26.91
CA TRP A 116 -13.51 0.11 -27.55
C TRP A 116 -12.42 0.53 -26.56
N LEU A 117 -12.79 0.98 -25.37
CA LEU A 117 -11.84 1.41 -24.34
C LEU A 117 -10.94 0.26 -23.90
N ARG A 118 -11.49 -0.96 -23.74
CA ARG A 118 -10.70 -2.17 -23.46
C ARG A 118 -9.64 -2.40 -24.52
N ALA A 119 -10.01 -2.29 -25.81
CA ALA A 119 -9.06 -2.42 -26.91
C ALA A 119 -8.00 -1.32 -26.91
N ARG A 120 -8.36 -0.09 -26.50
CA ARG A 120 -7.39 1.01 -26.29
C ARG A 120 -6.43 0.69 -25.14
N CYS A 121 -6.92 0.30 -23.97
CA CYS A 121 -6.08 -0.08 -22.83
C CYS A 121 -5.12 -1.23 -23.18
N ALA A 122 -5.58 -2.24 -23.93
CA ALA A 122 -4.75 -3.31 -24.41
C ALA A 122 -3.64 -2.81 -25.36
N ALA A 123 -3.96 -1.89 -26.26
CA ALA A 123 -2.96 -1.27 -27.15
C ALA A 123 -1.92 -0.46 -26.36
N LEU A 124 -2.34 0.36 -25.39
CA LEU A 124 -1.42 1.10 -24.53
C LEU A 124 -0.55 0.18 -23.68
N ARG A 125 -1.11 -0.92 -23.18
CA ARG A 125 -0.37 -1.94 -22.42
C ARG A 125 0.72 -2.65 -23.23
N GLN A 126 0.59 -2.71 -24.56
CA GLN A 126 1.66 -3.20 -25.43
C GLN A 126 2.85 -2.22 -25.52
N LEU A 127 2.62 -0.94 -25.21
CA LEU A 127 3.62 0.12 -25.30
C LEU A 127 4.23 0.47 -23.93
N SER A 128 3.50 0.26 -22.83
CA SER A 128 3.90 0.69 -21.49
C SER A 128 3.59 -0.38 -20.44
N THR A 129 4.52 -0.58 -19.49
CA THR A 129 4.35 -1.42 -18.30
C THR A 129 3.83 -0.64 -17.08
N ALA A 130 3.79 0.69 -17.17
CA ALA A 130 3.33 1.55 -16.09
C ALA A 130 1.85 1.31 -15.73
N PRO A 131 1.42 1.65 -14.51
CA PRO A 131 0.00 1.64 -14.17
C PRO A 131 -0.80 2.53 -15.14
N ILE A 132 -1.94 2.01 -15.60
CA ILE A 132 -2.88 2.76 -16.44
C ILE A 132 -4.04 3.20 -15.56
N LEU A 133 -4.29 4.49 -15.46
CA LEU A 133 -5.39 5.07 -14.70
C LEU A 133 -6.44 5.64 -15.64
N ILE A 134 -7.72 5.42 -15.37
CA ILE A 134 -8.81 5.87 -16.23
C ILE A 134 -9.91 6.46 -15.37
N ASN A 135 -10.38 7.67 -15.66
CA ASN A 135 -11.51 8.21 -14.92
C ASN A 135 -12.83 7.57 -15.35
N ASN A 136 -13.68 7.32 -14.35
CA ASN A 136 -15.10 7.16 -14.62
C ASN A 136 -15.74 8.53 -14.91
N TRP A 137 -17.03 8.54 -15.24
CA TRP A 137 -17.75 9.78 -15.48
C TRP A 137 -19.11 9.77 -14.80
N PRO A 138 -19.25 10.36 -13.61
CA PRO A 138 -20.53 10.41 -12.90
C PRO A 138 -21.46 11.41 -13.58
N ALA A 139 -22.62 10.93 -14.01
CA ALA A 139 -23.69 11.75 -14.59
C ALA A 139 -25.05 11.06 -14.41
N ASP A 140 -26.12 11.85 -14.27
CA ASP A 140 -27.48 11.38 -14.00
C ASP A 140 -28.19 10.89 -15.28
N HIS A 141 -27.61 9.92 -15.98
CA HIS A 141 -28.27 9.24 -17.10
C HIS A 141 -27.80 7.78 -17.27
N GLU A 142 -28.65 6.98 -17.93
CA GLU A 142 -28.48 5.53 -18.07
C GLU A 142 -27.15 5.15 -18.73
N THR A 143 -26.71 5.89 -19.74
CA THR A 143 -25.48 5.58 -20.47
C THR A 143 -24.23 5.75 -19.59
N ALA A 144 -24.15 6.81 -18.78
CA ALA A 144 -23.04 7.01 -17.85
C ALA A 144 -23.01 5.94 -16.76
N ASN A 145 -24.17 5.59 -16.20
CA ASN A 145 -24.28 4.53 -15.20
C ASN A 145 -23.88 3.15 -15.78
N GLY A 146 -24.31 2.89 -17.02
CA GLY A 146 -23.91 1.70 -17.77
C GLY A 146 -22.40 1.64 -18.00
N PHE A 147 -21.80 2.73 -18.47
CA PHE A 147 -20.35 2.83 -18.68
C PHE A 147 -19.57 2.62 -17.39
N ASN A 148 -19.93 3.31 -16.31
CA ASN A 148 -19.24 3.20 -15.02
C ASN A 148 -19.31 1.77 -14.44
N SER A 149 -20.44 1.08 -14.63
CA SER A 149 -20.61 -0.32 -14.22
C SER A 149 -19.73 -1.26 -15.05
N LEU A 150 -19.69 -1.05 -16.37
CA LEU A 150 -18.94 -1.89 -17.31
C LEU A 150 -17.43 -1.59 -17.31
N LEU A 151 -16.99 -0.41 -16.87
CA LEU A 151 -15.58 -0.05 -16.75
C LEU A 151 -14.81 -1.00 -15.83
N GLN A 152 -15.48 -1.59 -14.83
CA GLN A 152 -14.90 -2.61 -13.96
C GLN A 152 -14.48 -3.88 -14.73
N GLU A 153 -15.13 -4.20 -15.85
CA GLU A 153 -14.73 -5.32 -16.71
C GLU A 153 -13.44 -5.02 -17.49
N VAL A 154 -13.16 -3.75 -17.79
CA VAL A 154 -11.88 -3.33 -18.38
C VAL A 154 -10.73 -3.56 -17.40
N VAL A 155 -10.92 -3.15 -16.13
CA VAL A 155 -9.96 -3.36 -15.04
C VAL A 155 -9.62 -4.84 -14.86
N LYS A 156 -10.61 -5.74 -14.96
CA LYS A 156 -10.39 -7.19 -14.81
C LYS A 156 -9.65 -7.84 -15.99
N THR A 157 -9.74 -7.26 -17.18
CA THR A 157 -9.24 -7.89 -18.42
C THR A 157 -7.87 -7.39 -18.84
N VAL A 158 -7.48 -6.17 -18.45
CA VAL A 158 -6.17 -5.59 -18.77
C VAL A 158 -5.40 -5.34 -17.47
N SER A 159 -4.26 -6.03 -17.30
CA SER A 159 -3.44 -5.96 -16.10
C SER A 159 -2.95 -4.54 -15.80
N GLY A 160 -2.95 -4.14 -14.53
CA GLY A 160 -2.47 -2.83 -14.08
C GLY A 160 -3.32 -1.65 -14.53
N VAL A 161 -4.56 -1.87 -14.96
CA VAL A 161 -5.55 -0.80 -15.21
C VAL A 161 -6.32 -0.52 -13.92
N ARG A 162 -6.54 0.75 -13.58
CA ARG A 162 -7.34 1.17 -12.43
C ARG A 162 -8.26 2.33 -12.77
N VAL A 163 -9.36 2.42 -12.02
CA VAL A 163 -10.33 3.50 -12.17
C VAL A 163 -10.00 4.64 -11.20
N ILE A 164 -10.01 5.88 -11.71
CA ILE A 164 -10.12 7.10 -10.91
C ILE A 164 -11.62 7.30 -10.67
N ASP A 165 -12.08 7.02 -9.47
CA ASP A 165 -13.50 7.12 -9.12
C ASP A 165 -13.87 8.53 -8.70
N LEU A 166 -14.58 9.23 -9.58
CA LEU A 166 -15.07 10.59 -9.36
C LEU A 166 -16.45 10.61 -8.68
N LEU A 167 -17.12 9.47 -8.50
CA LEU A 167 -18.46 9.41 -7.93
C LEU A 167 -18.54 10.01 -6.51
N PRO A 168 -17.61 9.74 -5.58
CA PRO A 168 -17.66 10.37 -4.25
C PRO A 168 -17.56 11.90 -4.29
N ILE A 169 -16.81 12.44 -5.26
CA ILE A 169 -16.68 13.90 -5.46
C ILE A 169 -17.97 14.46 -6.05
N TYR A 170 -18.59 13.74 -6.98
CA TYR A 170 -19.87 14.09 -7.57
C TYR A 170 -20.99 14.11 -6.52
N GLU A 171 -21.07 13.10 -5.66
CA GLU A 171 -22.06 13.01 -4.58
C GLU A 171 -21.90 14.14 -3.54
N ASP A 172 -20.65 14.50 -3.20
CA ASP A 172 -20.37 15.61 -2.28
C ASP A 172 -20.69 16.99 -2.89
N LEU A 173 -20.48 17.17 -4.19
CA LEU A 173 -20.71 18.44 -4.87
C LEU A 173 -22.13 18.62 -5.39
N GLY A 174 -22.83 17.53 -5.73
CA GLY A 174 -24.11 17.55 -6.43
C GLY A 174 -24.03 18.41 -7.70
N ASP A 175 -25.00 19.31 -7.87
CA ASP A 175 -25.07 20.24 -9.00
C ASP A 175 -23.82 21.11 -9.17
N ALA A 176 -23.05 21.36 -8.11
CA ALA A 176 -21.83 22.15 -8.17
C ALA A 176 -20.65 21.39 -8.81
N PHE A 177 -20.80 20.11 -9.16
CA PHE A 177 -19.78 19.35 -9.88
C PHE A 177 -19.61 19.89 -11.30
N LEU A 178 -20.72 20.23 -11.98
CA LEU A 178 -20.71 20.72 -13.35
C LEU A 178 -21.00 22.22 -13.44
N ASP A 179 -20.22 22.93 -14.26
CA ASP A 179 -20.57 24.27 -14.74
C ASP A 179 -20.70 24.26 -16.27
N ARG A 180 -21.92 24.01 -16.75
CA ARG A 180 -22.22 23.91 -18.19
C ARG A 180 -21.96 25.21 -18.96
N ARG A 181 -21.85 26.35 -18.28
CA ARG A 181 -21.51 27.64 -18.93
C ARG A 181 -20.07 27.63 -19.45
N LEU A 182 -19.19 26.85 -18.82
CA LEU A 182 -17.79 26.72 -19.23
C LEU A 182 -17.61 25.91 -20.51
N ALA A 183 -18.58 25.07 -20.89
CA ALA A 183 -18.48 24.23 -22.08
C ALA A 183 -18.22 25.05 -23.35
N ALA A 184 -18.85 26.23 -23.45
CA ALA A 184 -18.72 27.11 -24.61
C ALA A 184 -17.39 27.89 -24.67
N VAL A 185 -16.64 27.97 -23.56
CA VAL A 185 -15.47 28.86 -23.42
C VAL A 185 -14.18 28.11 -23.12
N GLY A 186 -14.24 27.05 -22.31
CA GLY A 186 -13.09 26.30 -21.82
C GLY A 186 -13.07 24.83 -22.22
N ALA A 187 -13.97 24.39 -23.11
CA ALA A 187 -14.10 23.00 -23.56
C ALA A 187 -14.18 21.96 -22.41
N THR A 188 -14.70 22.38 -21.25
CA THR A 188 -14.91 21.54 -20.08
C THR A 188 -16.23 21.90 -19.42
N THR A 189 -16.90 20.90 -18.85
CA THR A 189 -18.08 21.06 -18.01
C THR A 189 -17.77 20.96 -16.53
N LEU A 190 -16.53 20.65 -16.13
CA LEU A 190 -16.15 20.56 -14.72
C LEU A 190 -16.05 21.95 -14.09
N SER A 191 -16.68 22.12 -12.92
CA SER A 191 -16.58 23.36 -12.17
C SER A 191 -15.17 23.58 -11.60
N GLY A 192 -14.84 24.82 -11.23
CA GLY A 192 -13.57 25.12 -10.56
C GLY A 192 -13.40 24.33 -9.25
N THR A 193 -14.48 24.12 -8.51
CA THR A 193 -14.48 23.31 -7.28
C THR A 193 -14.24 21.84 -7.59
N ALA A 194 -14.89 21.28 -8.62
CA ALA A 194 -14.65 19.91 -9.04
C ALA A 194 -13.18 19.68 -9.42
N ASN A 195 -12.59 20.58 -10.23
CA ASN A 195 -11.17 20.49 -10.58
C ASN A 195 -10.24 20.47 -9.36
N LEU A 196 -10.52 21.28 -8.32
CA LEU A 196 -9.75 21.29 -7.08
C LEU A 196 -9.89 19.98 -6.28
N MET A 197 -11.12 19.47 -6.14
CA MET A 197 -11.37 18.22 -5.42
C MET A 197 -10.78 17.02 -6.15
N ILE A 198 -10.84 17.01 -7.49
CA ILE A 198 -10.18 16.00 -8.34
C ILE A 198 -8.66 16.10 -8.21
N ALA A 199 -8.08 17.30 -8.19
CA ALA A 199 -6.65 17.49 -7.96
C ALA A 199 -6.22 16.95 -6.58
N ARG A 200 -7.02 17.17 -5.53
CA ARG A 200 -6.79 16.59 -4.20
C ARG A 200 -6.84 15.06 -4.26
N HIS A 201 -7.88 14.50 -4.86
CA HIS A 201 -8.07 13.05 -4.97
C HIS A 201 -6.92 12.39 -5.75
N LEU A 202 -6.54 12.94 -6.90
CA LEU A 202 -5.41 12.43 -7.68
C LEU A 202 -4.07 12.58 -6.94
N GLY A 203 -3.83 13.75 -6.33
CA GLY A 203 -2.54 14.09 -5.74
C GLY A 203 -2.28 13.45 -4.37
N LEU A 204 -3.31 13.18 -3.58
CA LEU A 204 -3.17 12.54 -2.27
C LEU A 204 -3.48 11.04 -2.30
N ASP A 205 -4.43 10.59 -3.12
CA ASP A 205 -4.90 9.20 -3.11
C ASP A 205 -4.36 8.41 -4.30
N ILE A 206 -4.83 8.74 -5.52
CA ILE A 206 -4.64 7.86 -6.67
C ILE A 206 -3.18 7.74 -7.13
N LEU A 207 -2.49 8.87 -7.36
CA LEU A 207 -1.11 8.84 -7.87
C LEU A 207 -0.14 8.29 -6.82
N PRO A 208 -0.17 8.73 -5.54
CA PRO A 208 0.69 8.14 -4.52
C PRO A 208 0.47 6.64 -4.35
N ALA A 209 -0.79 6.20 -4.22
CA ALA A 209 -1.08 4.78 -4.02
C ALA A 209 -0.77 3.93 -5.25
N SER A 210 -0.62 4.56 -6.42
CA SER A 210 -0.16 3.90 -7.64
C SER A 210 1.33 3.60 -7.67
N LEU A 211 2.12 4.38 -6.94
CA LEU A 211 3.57 4.41 -7.04
C LEU A 211 4.26 4.00 -5.73
N ARG A 212 3.54 4.01 -4.61
CA ARG A 212 4.08 3.78 -3.29
C ARG A 212 3.28 2.76 -2.51
N PRO A 213 3.93 2.01 -1.59
CA PRO A 213 3.22 1.06 -0.75
C PRO A 213 2.29 1.77 0.24
N ARG A 214 1.17 1.12 0.52
CA ARG A 214 0.23 1.51 1.56
C ARG A 214 0.89 1.55 2.95
N LEU A 215 0.47 2.50 3.77
CA LEU A 215 0.73 2.52 5.20
C LEU A 215 0.16 1.27 5.87
N LYS A 216 0.81 0.82 6.95
CA LYS A 216 0.53 -0.47 7.61
C LYS A 216 0.02 -0.31 9.03
N ALA A 217 0.23 0.85 9.66
CA ALA A 217 -0.22 1.10 11.02
C ALA A 217 -0.54 2.59 11.26
N ILE A 218 -1.43 2.80 12.23
CA ILE A 218 -1.74 4.10 12.82
C ILE A 218 -1.44 4.01 14.31
N ALA A 219 -0.49 4.80 14.80
CA ALA A 219 -0.18 4.96 16.21
C ALA A 219 -0.88 6.21 16.73
N LEU A 220 -1.63 6.06 17.82
CA LEU A 220 -2.56 7.06 18.33
C LEU A 220 -2.18 7.43 19.74
N ASP A 221 -2.06 8.73 20.01
CA ASP A 221 -2.21 9.22 21.37
C ASP A 221 -3.65 9.04 21.88
N LEU A 222 -3.85 9.15 23.19
CA LEU A 222 -5.16 9.02 23.82
C LEU A 222 -5.76 10.38 24.21
N ASP A 223 -5.11 11.08 25.14
CA ASP A 223 -5.63 12.28 25.78
C ASP A 223 -5.78 13.42 24.75
N ASN A 224 -6.92 14.10 24.76
CA ASN A 224 -7.30 15.14 23.78
C ASN A 224 -7.28 14.72 22.28
N THR A 225 -6.91 13.47 21.98
CA THR A 225 -6.80 12.93 20.62
C THR A 225 -7.99 12.02 20.29
N LEU A 226 -8.27 11.01 21.12
CA LEU A 226 -9.40 10.09 20.92
C LEU A 226 -10.66 10.49 21.72
N TYR A 227 -10.50 11.39 22.67
CA TYR A 227 -11.54 11.96 23.53
C TYR A 227 -11.04 13.31 24.05
N ALA A 228 -11.91 14.15 24.59
CA ALA A 228 -11.50 15.36 25.30
C ALA A 228 -11.27 15.05 26.79
N GLY A 229 -10.19 15.59 27.36
CA GLY A 229 -9.78 15.39 28.76
C GLY A 229 -8.47 14.63 28.90
N VAL A 230 -7.97 14.57 30.13
CA VAL A 230 -6.70 13.93 30.51
C VAL A 230 -7.01 12.78 31.47
N LEU A 231 -6.76 11.54 31.03
CA LEU A 231 -7.16 10.33 31.78
C LEU A 231 -6.62 10.29 33.21
N GLY A 232 -5.37 10.72 33.41
CA GLY A 232 -4.75 10.73 34.74
C GLY A 232 -5.34 11.76 35.71
N GLU A 233 -6.04 12.78 35.20
CA GLU A 233 -6.64 13.86 36.00
C GLU A 233 -8.14 13.65 36.18
N ASP A 234 -8.83 13.35 35.08
CA ASP A 234 -10.30 13.30 35.02
C ASP A 234 -10.85 11.90 35.36
N GLY A 235 -10.02 10.86 35.25
CA GLY A 235 -10.45 9.47 35.33
C GLY A 235 -11.36 9.06 34.16
N PRO A 236 -11.64 7.75 33.98
CA PRO A 236 -12.43 7.25 32.84
C PRO A 236 -13.82 7.90 32.70
N GLU A 237 -14.50 8.19 33.81
CA GLU A 237 -15.85 8.75 33.84
C GLU A 237 -15.89 10.25 33.49
N GLY A 238 -14.79 10.96 33.71
CA GLY A 238 -14.69 12.40 33.45
C GLY A 238 -14.40 12.76 31.99
N LEU A 239 -13.95 11.80 31.18
CA LEU A 239 -13.59 12.03 29.77
C LEU A 239 -14.82 12.26 28.89
N GLU A 240 -14.73 13.22 27.97
CA GLU A 240 -15.82 13.54 27.05
C GLU A 240 -15.60 12.93 25.67
N LEU A 241 -16.54 12.09 25.23
CA LEU A 241 -16.61 11.60 23.84
C LEU A 241 -17.53 12.51 23.03
N THR A 242 -16.96 13.54 22.41
CA THR A 242 -17.72 14.44 21.53
C THR A 242 -18.19 13.70 20.26
N PRO A 243 -19.21 14.22 19.55
CA PRO A 243 -19.64 13.64 18.26
C PRO A 243 -18.51 13.53 17.23
N ALA A 244 -17.58 14.50 17.20
CA ALA A 244 -16.44 14.48 16.30
C ALA A 244 -15.42 13.39 16.69
N HIS A 245 -15.15 13.20 17.99
CA HIS A 245 -14.31 12.08 18.46
C HIS A 245 -14.92 10.72 18.11
N LYS A 246 -16.25 10.59 18.21
CA LYS A 246 -16.95 9.37 17.81
C LYS A 246 -16.74 9.06 16.32
N LEU A 247 -16.90 10.04 15.44
CA LEU A 247 -16.66 9.88 14.00
C LEU A 247 -15.18 9.55 13.70
N LEU A 248 -14.24 10.19 14.41
CA LEU A 248 -12.82 9.88 14.32
C LEU A 248 -12.53 8.42 14.68
N GLN A 249 -13.05 7.94 15.81
CA GLN A 249 -12.87 6.55 16.24
C GLN A 249 -13.55 5.56 15.27
N GLU A 250 -14.72 5.89 14.73
CA GLU A 250 -15.39 5.08 13.70
C GLU A 250 -14.55 4.99 12.41
N LYS A 251 -13.93 6.10 11.98
CA LYS A 251 -13.02 6.09 10.83
C LYS A 251 -11.77 5.25 11.08
N LEU A 252 -11.20 5.33 12.28
CA LEU A 252 -10.07 4.49 12.67
C LEU A 252 -10.42 3.00 12.67
N ARG A 253 -11.64 2.65 13.13
CA ARG A 253 -12.14 1.27 13.05
C ARG A 253 -12.33 0.80 11.61
N GLU A 254 -12.89 1.64 10.73
CA GLU A 254 -12.98 1.34 9.29
C GLU A 254 -11.58 1.07 8.69
N LEU A 255 -10.58 1.90 9.03
CA LEU A 255 -9.20 1.72 8.59
C LEU A 255 -8.58 0.43 9.14
N ARG A 256 -8.86 0.08 10.40
CA ARG A 256 -8.47 -1.22 10.97
C ARG A 256 -9.08 -2.39 10.21
N ASP A 257 -10.39 -2.35 9.96
CA ASP A 257 -11.15 -3.41 9.29
C ASP A 257 -10.76 -3.52 7.80
N SER A 258 -10.09 -2.50 7.26
CA SER A 258 -9.41 -2.56 5.96
C SER A 258 -7.98 -3.14 6.01
N GLY A 259 -7.50 -3.54 7.19
CA GLY A 259 -6.23 -4.23 7.42
C GLY A 259 -5.04 -3.40 7.94
N LEU A 260 -5.27 -2.16 8.41
CA LEU A 260 -4.26 -1.43 9.17
C LEU A 260 -4.19 -1.90 10.62
N PHE A 261 -2.99 -1.89 11.20
CA PHE A 261 -2.86 -2.02 12.64
C PHE A 261 -3.17 -0.70 13.33
N LEU A 262 -3.95 -0.74 14.41
CA LEU A 262 -4.03 0.37 15.35
C LEU A 262 -3.10 0.09 16.53
N ALA A 263 -2.39 1.12 16.97
CA ALA A 263 -1.55 1.07 18.15
C ALA A 263 -1.78 2.29 19.05
N VAL A 264 -1.63 2.10 20.35
CA VAL A 264 -1.64 3.20 21.33
C VAL A 264 -0.22 3.61 21.65
N ILE A 265 0.06 4.92 21.65
CA ILE A 265 1.29 5.53 22.11
C ILE A 265 0.97 6.71 23.04
N SER A 266 0.91 6.43 24.34
CA SER A 266 0.44 7.43 25.32
C SER A 266 1.34 7.55 26.54
N LYS A 267 1.35 8.75 27.13
CA LYS A 267 1.99 9.06 28.42
C LYS A 267 0.96 9.00 29.56
N ASN A 268 0.50 7.79 29.86
CA ASN A 268 -0.37 7.51 31.00
C ASN A 268 0.18 6.36 31.85
N ASP A 269 -0.49 6.06 32.97
CA ASP A 269 -0.32 4.81 33.69
C ASP A 269 -1.03 3.66 32.95
N PRO A 270 -0.37 2.50 32.73
CA PRO A 270 -0.99 1.36 32.07
C PRO A 270 -2.27 0.84 32.74
N GLN A 271 -2.38 0.92 34.07
CA GLN A 271 -3.56 0.46 34.79
C GLN A 271 -4.76 1.38 34.57
N ASP A 272 -4.53 2.67 34.46
CA ASP A 272 -5.61 3.63 34.16
C ASP A 272 -6.12 3.46 32.74
N VAL A 273 -5.24 3.16 31.77
CA VAL A 273 -5.65 2.86 30.40
C VAL A 273 -6.44 1.56 30.31
N GLU A 274 -6.09 0.53 31.09
CA GLU A 274 -6.90 -0.69 31.15
C GLU A 274 -8.28 -0.39 31.75
N ARG A 275 -8.33 0.36 32.86
CA ARG A 275 -9.59 0.79 33.50
C ARG A 275 -10.46 1.62 32.55
N LEU A 276 -9.84 2.47 31.73
CA LEU A 276 -10.53 3.25 30.70
C LEU A 276 -11.32 2.33 29.78
N PHE A 277 -10.67 1.34 29.17
CA PHE A 277 -11.34 0.42 28.25
C PHE A 277 -12.29 -0.56 28.94
N GLU A 278 -12.08 -0.88 30.21
CA GLU A 278 -13.04 -1.63 31.02
C GLU A 278 -14.33 -0.84 31.28
N THR A 279 -14.22 0.47 31.50
CA THR A 279 -15.33 1.34 31.92
C THR A 279 -16.08 1.95 30.72
N ARG A 280 -15.36 2.48 29.73
CA ARG A 280 -15.90 3.25 28.59
C ARG A 280 -16.30 2.36 27.41
N LYS A 281 -17.36 1.60 27.62
CA LYS A 281 -17.97 0.75 26.57
C LYS A 281 -18.72 1.53 25.50
N ASP A 282 -18.94 2.82 25.71
CA ASP A 282 -19.53 3.75 24.75
C ASP A 282 -18.56 4.15 23.61
N PHE A 283 -17.25 3.98 23.80
CA PHE A 283 -16.24 4.32 22.79
C PHE A 283 -16.31 3.36 21.59
N PRO A 284 -16.34 3.87 20.33
CA PRO A 284 -16.32 3.00 19.15
C PRO A 284 -15.08 2.10 19.04
N LEU A 285 -13.92 2.57 19.51
CA LEU A 285 -12.70 1.76 19.63
C LEU A 285 -12.61 1.15 21.03
N GLN A 286 -12.30 -0.13 21.07
CA GLN A 286 -12.13 -0.91 22.29
C GLN A 286 -10.73 -1.51 22.37
N ARG A 287 -10.34 -2.01 23.54
CA ARG A 287 -9.00 -2.59 23.79
C ARG A 287 -8.56 -3.61 22.74
N HIS A 288 -9.49 -4.42 22.23
CA HIS A 288 -9.22 -5.47 21.24
C HIS A 288 -9.00 -4.96 19.81
N ASP A 289 -9.28 -3.69 19.55
CA ASP A 289 -9.03 -3.06 18.25
C ASP A 289 -7.55 -2.70 18.08
N PHE A 290 -6.82 -2.53 19.19
CA PHE A 290 -5.40 -2.18 19.19
C PHE A 290 -4.51 -3.42 19.20
N SER A 291 -3.63 -3.50 18.19
CA SER A 291 -2.67 -4.60 18.03
C SER A 291 -1.50 -4.51 19.02
N VAL A 292 -1.06 -3.29 19.34
CA VAL A 292 0.03 -3.02 20.28
C VAL A 292 -0.29 -1.76 21.07
N MET A 293 0.02 -1.76 22.36
CA MET A 293 -0.05 -0.57 23.20
C MET A 293 1.31 -0.32 23.83
N SER A 294 1.79 0.92 23.72
CA SER A 294 2.98 1.44 24.39
C SER A 294 2.53 2.60 25.28
N VAL A 295 2.17 2.26 26.51
CA VAL A 295 1.70 3.22 27.52
C VAL A 295 2.78 3.35 28.58
N SER A 296 3.42 4.51 28.68
CA SER A 296 4.46 4.77 29.67
C SER A 296 4.81 6.25 29.73
N TRP A 297 5.46 6.68 30.82
CA TRP A 297 6.05 8.03 30.93
C TRP A 297 7.35 8.24 30.13
N GLY A 298 7.74 7.27 29.30
CA GLY A 298 8.91 7.36 28.43
C GLY A 298 8.70 8.29 27.23
N ARG A 299 9.75 8.44 26.40
CA ARG A 299 9.69 9.21 25.15
C ARG A 299 8.81 8.49 24.12
N LYS A 300 7.96 9.22 23.39
CA LYS A 300 7.09 8.63 22.37
C LYS A 300 7.87 8.08 21.18
N SER A 301 9.00 8.70 20.80
CA SER A 301 9.91 8.17 19.79
C SER A 301 10.40 6.74 20.09
N SER A 302 10.80 6.46 21.32
CA SER A 302 11.21 5.11 21.77
C SER A 302 10.03 4.14 21.76
N GLY A 303 8.86 4.58 22.22
CA GLY A 303 7.64 3.75 22.21
C GLY A 303 7.20 3.38 20.79
N LEU A 304 7.30 4.31 19.84
CA LEU A 304 7.04 4.06 18.41
C LEU A 304 8.02 3.05 17.82
N ALA A 305 9.30 3.12 18.17
CA ALA A 305 10.28 2.11 17.75
C ALA A 305 9.90 0.72 18.27
N THR A 306 9.48 0.61 19.53
CA THR A 306 8.96 -0.65 20.10
C THR A 306 7.69 -1.13 19.40
N ILE A 307 6.77 -0.23 19.06
CA ILE A 307 5.57 -0.57 18.29
C ILE A 307 5.95 -1.14 16.92
N ALA A 308 6.85 -0.48 16.20
CA ALA A 308 7.29 -0.92 14.88
C ALA A 308 7.95 -2.30 14.92
N GLU A 309 8.78 -2.57 15.94
CA GLU A 309 9.39 -3.87 16.18
C GLU A 309 8.35 -4.97 16.43
N LYS A 310 7.43 -4.74 17.37
CA LYS A 310 6.35 -5.70 17.70
C LYS A 310 5.45 -6.00 16.51
N LEU A 311 5.13 -4.97 15.72
CA LEU A 311 4.33 -5.11 14.49
C LEU A 311 5.13 -5.64 13.29
N ARG A 312 6.46 -5.74 13.41
CA ARG A 312 7.40 -6.12 12.34
C ARG A 312 7.21 -5.28 11.06
N ILE A 313 6.96 -4.00 11.23
CA ILE A 313 6.88 -3.00 10.14
C ILE A 313 7.91 -1.90 10.39
N GLY A 314 8.14 -1.02 9.41
CA GLY A 314 8.98 0.14 9.67
C GLY A 314 8.17 1.37 10.03
N LEU A 315 8.84 2.32 10.67
CA LEU A 315 8.28 3.62 11.00
C LEU A 315 7.89 4.40 9.75
N ASP A 316 8.56 4.14 8.63
CA ASP A 316 8.19 4.65 7.31
C ASP A 316 6.81 4.18 6.83
N ALA A 317 6.27 3.10 7.41
CA ALA A 317 4.94 2.58 7.12
C ALA A 317 3.93 2.86 8.26
N THR A 318 4.28 3.73 9.20
CA THR A 318 3.44 4.08 10.36
C THR A 318 3.07 5.56 10.31
N LEU A 319 1.77 5.83 10.50
CA LEU A 319 1.22 7.17 10.70
C LEU A 319 1.01 7.41 12.20
N TYR A 320 1.46 8.54 12.72
CA TYR A 320 1.35 8.91 14.13
C TYR A 320 0.46 10.14 14.30
N LEU A 321 -0.53 10.05 15.20
CA LEU A 321 -1.47 11.13 15.53
C LEU A 321 -1.27 11.56 16.98
N ASP A 322 -1.17 12.87 17.18
CA ASP A 322 -1.03 13.50 18.50
C ASP A 322 -1.54 14.94 18.47
N ASP A 323 -2.18 15.39 19.55
CA ASP A 323 -2.60 16.78 19.73
C ASP A 323 -1.46 17.67 20.26
N ASN A 324 -0.37 17.08 20.74
CA ASN A 324 0.74 17.79 21.33
C ASN A 324 1.87 18.04 20.32
N THR A 325 2.01 19.29 19.89
CA THR A 325 3.07 19.71 18.97
C THR A 325 4.48 19.46 19.49
N GLY A 326 4.68 19.43 20.80
CA GLY A 326 5.95 19.09 21.44
C GLY A 326 6.31 17.61 21.26
N GLU A 327 5.34 16.70 21.37
CA GLU A 327 5.55 15.27 21.10
C GLU A 327 5.80 15.02 19.61
N LEU A 328 5.06 15.70 18.72
CA LEU A 328 5.30 15.63 17.27
C LEU A 328 6.72 16.11 16.92
N ALA A 329 7.17 17.21 17.50
CA ALA A 329 8.53 17.72 17.29
C ALA A 329 9.59 16.73 17.82
N GLU A 330 9.38 16.13 18.99
CA GLU A 330 10.27 15.13 19.59
C GLU A 330 10.42 13.89 18.69
N VAL A 331 9.29 13.35 18.24
CA VAL A 331 9.23 12.16 17.41
C VAL A 331 9.86 12.41 16.05
N THR A 332 9.52 13.50 15.39
CA THR A 332 10.00 13.80 14.03
C THR A 332 11.48 14.18 13.99
N ALA A 333 12.03 14.73 15.07
CA ALA A 333 13.47 15.00 15.19
C ALA A 333 14.30 13.72 15.30
N LEU A 334 13.78 12.68 15.94
CA LEU A 334 14.47 11.39 16.10
C LEU A 334 14.12 10.34 15.04
N GLN A 335 12.95 10.47 14.41
CA GLN A 335 12.42 9.54 13.43
C GLN A 335 11.99 10.32 12.17
N PRO A 336 12.93 10.78 11.33
CA PRO A 336 12.63 11.67 10.20
C PRO A 336 11.73 11.05 9.13
N ASP A 337 11.67 9.71 9.06
CA ASP A 337 10.85 8.98 8.09
C ASP A 337 9.40 8.74 8.56
N ILE A 338 9.05 9.12 9.79
CA ILE A 338 7.70 8.90 10.32
C ILE A 338 6.70 9.88 9.70
N LYS A 339 5.46 9.41 9.54
CA LYS A 339 4.34 10.19 9.02
C LYS A 339 3.54 10.70 10.19
N VAL A 340 3.10 11.95 10.15
CA VAL A 340 2.41 12.58 11.28
C VAL A 340 1.15 13.31 10.85
N ILE A 341 0.14 13.27 11.71
CA ILE A 341 -1.01 14.18 11.69
C ILE A 341 -1.00 14.94 13.00
N TYR A 342 -1.10 16.26 12.91
CA TYR A 342 -1.34 17.10 14.07
C TYR A 342 -2.84 17.08 14.38
N ALA A 343 -3.23 16.37 15.43
CA ALA A 343 -4.62 16.22 15.83
C ALA A 343 -5.10 17.45 16.65
N ALA A 344 -5.02 18.64 16.05
CA ALA A 344 -5.40 19.90 16.71
C ALA A 344 -6.83 19.86 17.28
N ASP A 345 -7.73 19.19 16.57
CA ASP A 345 -9.08 18.87 16.98
C ASP A 345 -9.55 17.59 16.25
N PRO A 346 -10.59 16.89 16.74
CA PRO A 346 -11.04 15.64 16.13
C PRO A 346 -11.60 15.78 14.71
N THR A 347 -12.13 16.95 14.32
CA THR A 347 -12.61 17.21 12.96
C THR A 347 -11.43 17.35 12.01
N HIS A 348 -10.40 18.10 12.41
CA HIS A 348 -9.16 18.19 11.66
C HIS A 348 -8.51 16.81 11.46
N ALA A 349 -8.38 16.03 12.54
CA ALA A 349 -7.82 14.68 12.49
C ALA A 349 -8.63 13.74 11.57
N LEU A 350 -9.96 13.82 11.62
CA LEU A 350 -10.86 13.05 10.75
C LEU A 350 -10.67 13.40 9.26
N ASN A 351 -10.60 14.70 8.93
CA ASN A 351 -10.36 15.15 7.56
C ASN A 351 -8.98 14.70 7.07
N ALA A 352 -7.96 14.86 7.91
CA ALA A 352 -6.61 14.43 7.61
C ALA A 352 -6.54 12.92 7.35
N LEU A 353 -7.13 12.08 8.20
CA LEU A 353 -7.19 10.63 8.00
C LEU A 353 -7.97 10.22 6.74
N THR A 354 -9.00 10.98 6.38
CA THR A 354 -9.82 10.68 5.20
C THR A 354 -9.02 10.79 3.92
N ASP A 355 -8.17 11.81 3.81
CA ASP A 355 -7.41 12.14 2.61
C ASP A 355 -5.90 11.90 2.75
N TYR A 356 -5.43 11.25 3.83
CA TYR A 356 -3.99 11.04 4.04
C TYR A 356 -3.40 10.11 2.96
N PRO A 357 -2.25 10.48 2.35
CA PRO A 357 -1.67 9.67 1.29
C PRO A 357 -1.32 8.24 1.69
N ASN A 358 -1.57 7.30 0.77
CA ASN A 358 -1.26 5.87 0.93
C ASN A 358 -1.96 5.17 2.10
N LEU A 359 -3.06 5.73 2.63
CA LEU A 359 -3.80 5.11 3.73
C LEU A 359 -4.89 4.13 3.23
N ARG A 360 -5.55 4.48 2.12
CA ARG A 360 -6.59 3.66 1.48
C ARG A 360 -5.98 2.50 0.70
N ALA A 361 -6.70 1.38 0.66
CA ALA A 361 -6.31 0.26 -0.17
C ALA A 361 -6.70 0.55 -1.62
N VAL A 362 -5.77 0.35 -2.55
CA VAL A 362 -6.00 0.54 -4.00
C VAL A 362 -6.91 -0.56 -4.58
N SER A 363 -7.01 -1.69 -3.89
CA SER A 363 -7.91 -2.79 -4.18
C SER A 363 -8.30 -3.45 -2.87
N ALA A 364 -9.53 -3.94 -2.74
CA ALA A 364 -9.96 -4.76 -1.61
C ALA A 364 -9.15 -6.08 -1.56
N ASP A 365 -7.95 -6.03 -0.99
CA ASP A 365 -7.11 -7.20 -0.82
C ASP A 365 -7.44 -7.83 0.54
N ALA A 366 -8.21 -8.92 0.52
CA ALA A 366 -8.53 -9.72 1.71
C ALA A 366 -7.27 -10.11 2.52
N THR A 367 -6.09 -10.07 1.89
CA THR A 367 -4.78 -10.36 2.49
C THR A 367 -4.38 -9.38 3.61
N ASP A 368 -4.86 -8.13 3.59
CA ASP A 368 -4.50 -7.15 4.63
C ASP A 368 -5.26 -7.44 5.94
N GLN A 369 -6.54 -7.83 5.89
CA GLN A 369 -7.29 -8.29 7.08
C GLN A 369 -6.72 -9.58 7.66
N LEU A 370 -6.31 -10.52 6.81
CA LEU A 370 -5.63 -11.75 7.26
C LEU A 370 -4.36 -11.44 8.06
N ARG A 371 -3.66 -10.32 7.78
CA ARG A 371 -2.46 -9.92 8.52
C ARG A 371 -2.78 -9.49 9.96
N VAL A 372 -3.88 -8.79 10.16
CA VAL A 372 -4.32 -8.39 11.51
C VAL A 372 -4.64 -9.62 12.35
N ASN A 373 -5.39 -10.56 11.78
CA ASN A 373 -5.74 -11.82 12.44
C ASN A 373 -4.51 -12.72 12.69
N ASP A 374 -3.58 -12.79 11.73
CA ASP A 374 -2.35 -13.59 11.84
C ASP A 374 -1.46 -13.09 13.00
N LEU A 375 -1.36 -11.75 13.18
CA LEU A 375 -0.61 -11.17 14.30
C LEU A 375 -1.24 -11.54 15.65
N ALA A 376 -2.56 -11.47 15.79
CA ALA A 376 -3.25 -11.89 17.00
C ALA A 376 -3.00 -13.39 17.31
N ALA A 377 -2.98 -14.24 16.29
CA ALA A 377 -2.63 -15.65 16.43
C ALA A 377 -1.14 -15.89 16.75
N ALA A 378 -0.25 -14.91 16.51
CA ALA A 378 1.19 -15.07 16.74
C ALA A 378 1.53 -15.24 18.22
N GLU A 379 0.79 -14.61 19.14
CA GLU A 379 0.98 -14.79 20.59
C GLU A 379 0.67 -16.23 21.02
N GLN A 380 -0.43 -16.80 20.50
CA GLN A 380 -0.79 -18.19 20.77
C GLN A 380 0.24 -19.16 20.15
N ARG A 381 0.75 -18.85 18.96
CA ARG A 381 1.85 -19.60 18.33
C ARG A 381 3.13 -19.55 19.16
N ALA A 382 3.48 -18.40 19.72
CA ALA A 382 4.66 -18.26 20.57
C ALA A 382 4.56 -19.14 21.83
N ALA A 383 3.38 -19.22 22.46
CA ALA A 383 3.12 -20.09 23.60
C ALA A 383 3.20 -21.58 23.27
N LEU A 384 2.75 -21.99 22.08
CA LEU A 384 2.89 -23.38 21.60
C LEU A 384 4.34 -23.73 21.25
N ARG A 385 5.09 -22.76 20.74
CA ARG A 385 6.51 -22.94 20.39
C ARG A 385 7.36 -23.23 21.62
N THR A 386 7.13 -22.54 22.73
CA THR A 386 7.82 -22.83 24.01
C THR A 386 7.49 -24.21 24.57
N GLN A 387 6.38 -24.81 24.17
CA GLN A 387 5.97 -26.16 24.58
C GLN A 387 6.48 -27.28 23.63
N SER A 388 7.12 -26.93 22.52
CA SER A 388 7.54 -27.89 21.49
C SER A 388 9.03 -28.27 21.63
N LEU A 389 9.37 -29.54 21.37
CA LEU A 389 10.74 -30.06 21.52
C LEU A 389 11.66 -29.74 20.34
N ASN A 390 11.11 -29.65 19.13
CA ASN A 390 11.84 -29.30 17.90
C ASN A 390 10.91 -28.62 16.87
N PRO A 391 11.47 -28.04 15.77
CA PRO A 391 10.68 -27.35 14.76
C PRO A 391 9.64 -28.24 14.02
N ALA A 392 9.94 -29.52 13.82
CA ALA A 392 9.04 -30.46 13.15
C ALA A 392 7.79 -30.72 14.00
N ASP A 393 7.98 -31.00 15.29
CA ASP A 393 6.90 -31.22 16.26
C ASP A 393 6.00 -29.99 16.39
N TYR A 394 6.60 -28.80 16.38
CA TYR A 394 5.87 -27.53 16.40
C TYR A 394 4.96 -27.38 15.17
N LEU A 395 5.48 -27.56 13.95
CA LEU A 395 4.69 -27.40 12.73
C LEU A 395 3.60 -28.47 12.58
N ALA A 396 3.89 -29.70 13.03
CA ALA A 396 2.93 -30.78 13.11
C ALA A 396 1.79 -30.46 14.10
N SER A 397 2.12 -29.93 15.29
CA SER A 397 1.13 -29.53 16.31
C SER A 397 0.20 -28.40 15.84
N LEU A 398 0.66 -27.59 14.89
CA LEU A 398 -0.12 -26.52 14.26
C LEU A 398 -0.97 -27.03 13.09
N ALA A 399 -0.77 -28.27 12.63
CA ALA A 399 -1.38 -28.83 11.43
C ALA A 399 -1.18 -27.90 10.21
N THR A 400 0.07 -27.43 10.03
CA THR A 400 0.43 -26.48 8.97
C THR A 400 0.16 -27.08 7.59
N LYS A 401 -0.51 -26.32 6.72
CA LYS A 401 -0.79 -26.69 5.33
C LYS A 401 -0.25 -25.62 4.39
N LEU A 402 0.42 -26.07 3.33
CA LEU A 402 0.88 -25.21 2.24
C LEU A 402 0.05 -25.49 0.99
N ALA A 403 -0.48 -24.45 0.37
CA ALA A 403 -1.11 -24.51 -0.94
C ALA A 403 -0.19 -23.84 -1.96
N ILE A 404 0.28 -24.61 -2.95
CA ILE A 404 1.26 -24.15 -3.95
C ILE A 404 0.57 -24.10 -5.31
N SER A 405 0.68 -22.96 -5.99
CA SER A 405 0.11 -22.74 -7.34
C SER A 405 1.20 -22.26 -8.28
N VAL A 406 1.17 -22.71 -9.54
CA VAL A 406 2.15 -22.34 -10.58
C VAL A 406 1.42 -21.64 -11.72
N ASN A 407 1.86 -20.44 -12.08
CA ASN A 407 1.29 -19.61 -13.14
C ASN A 407 -0.24 -19.40 -13.05
N ASP A 408 -0.82 -19.51 -11.86
CA ASP A 408 -2.27 -19.31 -11.66
C ASP A 408 -2.66 -17.85 -11.95
N PRO A 409 -3.48 -17.59 -12.99
CA PRO A 409 -3.88 -16.23 -13.36
C PRO A 409 -4.59 -15.48 -12.22
N SER A 410 -5.28 -16.20 -11.33
CA SER A 410 -5.97 -15.59 -10.18
C SER A 410 -5.01 -15.11 -9.08
N GLN A 411 -3.73 -15.46 -9.16
CA GLN A 411 -2.70 -15.12 -8.18
C GLN A 411 -1.75 -14.01 -8.63
N LEU A 412 -1.82 -13.55 -9.89
CA LEU A 412 -0.88 -12.56 -10.43
C LEU A 412 -0.88 -11.25 -9.64
N SER A 413 -2.07 -10.68 -9.37
CA SER A 413 -2.19 -9.46 -8.56
C SER A 413 -1.66 -9.65 -7.13
N ARG A 414 -1.82 -10.84 -6.55
CA ARG A 414 -1.28 -11.15 -5.21
C ARG A 414 0.24 -11.32 -5.22
N ALA A 415 0.81 -11.92 -6.27
CA ALA A 415 2.25 -11.99 -6.45
C ALA A 415 2.87 -10.59 -6.60
N HIS A 416 2.25 -9.73 -7.42
CA HIS A 416 2.61 -8.31 -7.54
C HIS A 416 2.54 -7.60 -6.16
N SER A 417 1.41 -7.71 -5.46
CA SER A 417 1.20 -7.12 -4.13
C SER A 417 2.27 -7.58 -3.13
N LEU A 418 2.57 -8.88 -3.09
CA LEU A 418 3.59 -9.43 -2.19
C LEU A 418 4.99 -8.93 -2.55
N ALA A 419 5.36 -8.95 -3.84
CA ALA A 419 6.65 -8.45 -4.31
C ALA A 419 6.85 -6.96 -4.05
N ASN A 420 5.78 -6.16 -3.96
CA ASN A 420 5.86 -4.72 -3.69
C ASN A 420 5.71 -4.36 -2.20
N LYS A 421 5.06 -5.19 -1.39
CA LYS A 421 4.86 -4.97 0.06
C LYS A 421 5.97 -5.56 0.94
N THR A 422 6.80 -6.45 0.39
CA THR A 422 7.84 -7.19 1.14
C THR A 422 9.18 -6.47 1.12
N ASN A 423 9.72 -6.14 2.30
CA ASN A 423 11.00 -5.40 2.42
C ASN A 423 12.08 -6.17 3.19
N GLN A 424 11.69 -7.16 4.01
CA GLN A 424 12.62 -7.89 4.88
C GLN A 424 13.17 -9.17 4.25
N PHE A 425 12.31 -9.92 3.58
CA PHE A 425 12.68 -11.17 2.92
C PHE A 425 12.34 -11.07 1.43
N ILE A 426 13.19 -10.31 0.75
CA ILE A 426 13.18 -10.07 -0.68
C ILE A 426 14.65 -10.05 -1.12
N LEU A 427 15.02 -10.84 -2.12
CA LEU A 427 16.43 -11.09 -2.41
C LEU A 427 16.98 -10.10 -3.42
N SER A 428 16.32 -9.93 -4.56
CA SER A 428 16.80 -9.05 -5.64
C SER A 428 16.22 -7.65 -5.61
N LEU A 429 15.26 -7.38 -4.71
CA LEU A 429 14.53 -6.11 -4.59
C LEU A 429 13.76 -5.73 -5.86
N ARG A 430 13.46 -6.71 -6.72
CA ARG A 430 12.81 -6.46 -7.99
C ARG A 430 11.32 -6.22 -7.78
N ARG A 431 10.88 -4.98 -8.05
CA ARG A 431 9.49 -4.54 -7.94
C ARG A 431 8.79 -4.69 -9.28
N PHE A 432 8.20 -5.85 -9.52
CA PHE A 432 7.43 -6.09 -10.74
C PHE A 432 6.15 -5.27 -10.72
N THR A 433 5.83 -4.62 -11.83
CA THR A 433 4.50 -4.11 -12.15
C THR A 433 3.54 -5.28 -12.44
N GLU A 434 2.22 -5.05 -12.38
CA GLU A 434 1.24 -6.08 -12.76
C GLU A 434 1.43 -6.54 -14.21
N ALA A 435 1.79 -5.62 -15.11
CA ALA A 435 2.08 -5.91 -16.51
C ALA A 435 3.29 -6.83 -16.66
N GLU A 436 4.37 -6.57 -15.92
CA GLU A 436 5.55 -7.43 -15.95
C GLU A 436 5.27 -8.82 -15.37
N VAL A 437 4.46 -8.93 -14.31
CA VAL A 437 4.05 -10.25 -13.77
C VAL A 437 3.21 -11.02 -14.81
N ALA A 438 2.28 -10.34 -15.49
CA ALA A 438 1.48 -10.94 -16.55
C ALA A 438 2.35 -11.40 -17.73
N ALA A 439 3.32 -10.58 -18.16
CA ALA A 439 4.27 -10.95 -19.21
C ALA A 439 5.20 -12.10 -18.78
N TRP A 440 5.62 -12.13 -17.52
CA TRP A 440 6.51 -13.16 -16.96
C TRP A 440 5.94 -14.56 -17.16
N VAL A 441 4.65 -14.76 -16.86
CA VAL A 441 4.02 -16.10 -16.95
C VAL A 441 3.71 -16.55 -18.38
N GLN A 442 3.81 -15.67 -19.38
CA GLN A 442 3.64 -16.02 -20.79
C GLN A 442 4.90 -16.60 -21.43
N ASP A 443 6.07 -16.33 -20.84
CA ASP A 443 7.34 -16.87 -21.33
C ASP A 443 7.44 -18.38 -20.96
N PRO A 444 7.66 -19.27 -21.93
CA PRO A 444 7.68 -20.72 -21.70
C PRO A 444 8.78 -21.18 -20.73
N ASP A 445 9.86 -20.42 -20.60
CA ASP A 445 10.99 -20.72 -19.71
C ASP A 445 10.83 -20.12 -18.31
N ASN A 446 9.79 -19.31 -18.09
CA ASN A 446 9.53 -18.67 -16.80
C ASN A 446 8.41 -19.38 -16.03
N ARG A 447 8.53 -19.38 -14.71
CA ARG A 447 7.47 -19.82 -13.79
C ARG A 447 7.32 -18.80 -12.68
N LEU A 448 6.07 -18.51 -12.33
CA LEU A 448 5.70 -17.84 -11.10
C LEU A 448 5.07 -18.88 -10.18
N VAL A 449 5.66 -19.05 -8.99
CA VAL A 449 5.10 -19.92 -7.96
C VAL A 449 4.58 -19.05 -6.82
N THR A 450 3.31 -19.22 -6.46
CA THR A 450 2.72 -18.58 -5.29
C THR A 450 2.39 -19.62 -4.23
N ILE A 451 2.72 -19.31 -2.98
CA ILE A 451 2.52 -20.24 -1.86
C ILE A 451 1.63 -19.56 -0.81
N SER A 452 0.53 -20.21 -0.48
CA SER A 452 -0.37 -19.88 0.62
C SER A 452 -0.13 -20.80 1.81
N MET A 453 -0.35 -20.31 3.02
CA MET A 453 -0.21 -21.09 4.25
C MET A 453 -1.40 -20.89 5.18
N SER A 454 -1.86 -21.99 5.77
CA SER A 454 -2.85 -21.98 6.84
C SER A 454 -2.44 -22.95 7.95
N ASP A 455 -2.80 -22.64 9.18
CA ASP A 455 -2.67 -23.53 10.34
C ASP A 455 -3.97 -23.56 11.15
N ARG A 456 -4.00 -24.33 12.24
CA ARG A 456 -5.21 -24.47 13.08
C ARG A 456 -5.62 -23.19 13.82
N LEU A 457 -4.78 -22.15 13.83
CA LEU A 457 -5.02 -20.89 14.53
C LEU A 457 -5.40 -19.77 13.58
N SER A 458 -4.82 -19.77 12.37
CA SER A 458 -5.07 -18.71 11.38
C SER A 458 -4.79 -19.15 9.95
N ASP A 459 -5.53 -18.58 9.00
CA ASP A 459 -5.14 -18.54 7.60
C ASP A 459 -4.20 -17.34 7.37
N SER A 460 -2.96 -17.61 6.95
CA SER A 460 -1.96 -16.59 6.67
C SER A 460 -2.00 -16.10 5.22
N GLY A 461 -2.89 -16.65 4.38
CA GLY A 461 -3.01 -16.32 2.96
C GLY A 461 -1.72 -16.54 2.17
N ASN A 462 -1.54 -15.80 1.08
CA ASN A 462 -0.30 -15.85 0.30
C ASN A 462 0.89 -15.36 1.12
N ILE A 463 1.85 -16.24 1.33
CA ILE A 463 3.05 -15.98 2.12
C ILE A 463 4.33 -15.94 1.30
N ALA A 464 4.35 -16.50 0.09
CA ALA A 464 5.53 -16.43 -0.76
C ALA A 464 5.18 -16.30 -2.25
N ALA A 465 6.07 -15.63 -2.98
CA ALA A 465 6.10 -15.58 -4.43
C ALA A 465 7.54 -15.82 -4.91
N VAL A 466 7.70 -16.74 -5.86
CA VAL A 466 8.99 -17.15 -6.41
C VAL A 466 8.96 -16.98 -7.92
N PHE A 467 9.85 -16.15 -8.45
CA PHE A 467 10.02 -15.92 -9.88
C PHE A 467 11.20 -16.75 -10.36
N LEU A 468 10.91 -17.79 -11.13
CA LEU A 468 11.87 -18.76 -11.61
C LEU A 468 12.05 -18.62 -13.12
N LYS A 469 13.29 -18.72 -13.59
CA LYS A 469 13.63 -18.77 -15.01
C LYS A 469 14.50 -19.99 -15.28
N ARG A 470 14.14 -20.78 -16.28
CA ARG A 470 14.93 -21.92 -16.74
C ARG A 470 15.90 -21.47 -17.83
N HIS A 471 17.15 -21.92 -17.73
CA HIS A 471 18.13 -21.75 -18.79
C HIS A 471 19.00 -23.01 -18.91
N GLY A 472 18.74 -23.82 -19.94
CA GLY A 472 19.42 -25.09 -20.14
C GLY A 472 19.22 -26.04 -18.94
N GLY A 473 20.32 -26.40 -18.29
CA GLY A 473 20.36 -27.26 -17.09
C GLY A 473 20.22 -26.49 -15.77
N THR A 474 20.03 -25.18 -15.79
CA THR A 474 20.03 -24.32 -14.60
C THR A 474 18.64 -23.72 -14.36
N ILE A 475 18.27 -23.58 -13.10
CA ILE A 475 17.13 -22.75 -12.68
C ILE A 475 17.66 -21.51 -11.98
N GLU A 476 17.28 -20.34 -12.47
CA GLU A 476 17.53 -19.06 -11.86
C GLU A 476 16.31 -18.65 -11.01
N VAL A 477 16.55 -18.23 -9.77
CA VAL A 477 15.61 -17.52 -8.91
C VAL A 477 15.84 -16.03 -9.12
N SER A 478 15.03 -15.43 -9.98
CA SER A 478 15.13 -14.00 -10.29
C SER A 478 14.61 -13.14 -9.13
N GLU A 479 13.65 -13.65 -8.35
CA GLU A 479 13.21 -13.05 -7.08
C GLU A 479 12.53 -14.09 -6.17
N LEU A 480 12.74 -13.95 -4.86
CA LEU A 480 12.06 -14.70 -3.80
C LEU A 480 11.55 -13.71 -2.75
N CYS A 481 10.23 -13.62 -2.63
CA CYS A 481 9.55 -12.80 -1.63
C CYS A 481 8.88 -13.69 -0.59
N VAL A 482 9.14 -13.44 0.70
CA VAL A 482 8.45 -14.12 1.81
C VAL A 482 7.84 -13.08 2.76
N SER A 483 6.54 -13.21 2.97
CA SER A 483 5.76 -12.37 3.87
C SER A 483 6.23 -12.51 5.32
N CYS A 484 6.19 -11.42 6.09
CA CYS A 484 6.51 -11.43 7.53
C CYS A 484 5.66 -12.41 8.35
N ARG A 485 4.49 -12.83 7.84
CA ARG A 485 3.61 -13.85 8.44
C ARG A 485 4.23 -15.25 8.49
N ALA A 486 5.14 -15.55 7.56
CA ALA A 486 5.86 -16.82 7.49
C ALA A 486 7.25 -16.78 8.16
N LEU A 487 7.80 -15.58 8.39
CA LEU A 487 9.15 -15.43 8.94
C LEU A 487 9.29 -15.98 10.36
N GLY A 488 10.39 -16.70 10.57
CA GLY A 488 10.72 -17.33 11.84
C GLY A 488 10.02 -18.69 12.04
N ARG A 489 9.29 -19.18 11.05
CA ARG A 489 8.71 -20.53 11.05
C ARG A 489 9.69 -21.60 10.53
N ASN A 490 10.87 -21.23 10.05
CA ASN A 490 11.91 -22.12 9.51
C ASN A 490 11.39 -23.00 8.35
N ILE A 491 10.60 -22.39 7.45
CA ILE A 491 10.03 -23.05 6.27
C ILE A 491 10.62 -22.49 4.97
N GLU A 492 11.50 -21.50 5.04
CA GLU A 492 12.03 -20.76 3.90
C GLU A 492 12.78 -21.68 2.91
N ASP A 493 13.59 -22.61 3.44
CA ASP A 493 14.29 -23.63 2.65
C ASP A 493 13.30 -24.52 1.88
N LEU A 494 12.25 -24.98 2.57
CA LEU A 494 11.18 -25.80 2.01
C LEU A 494 10.40 -25.04 0.93
N LEU A 495 10.08 -23.76 1.15
CA LEU A 495 9.31 -22.94 0.21
C LEU A 495 10.03 -22.89 -1.15
N LEU A 496 11.33 -22.59 -1.17
CA LEU A 496 12.08 -22.49 -2.41
C LEU A 496 12.22 -23.86 -3.11
N ILE A 497 12.58 -24.91 -2.35
CA ILE A 497 12.80 -26.24 -2.92
C ILE A 497 11.49 -26.78 -3.52
N LYS A 498 10.39 -26.72 -2.76
CA LYS A 498 9.09 -27.18 -3.27
C LYS A 498 8.57 -26.33 -4.41
N ALA A 499 8.83 -25.03 -4.41
CA ALA A 499 8.49 -24.19 -5.56
C ALA A 499 9.15 -24.69 -6.83
N ILE A 500 10.45 -25.02 -6.78
CA ILE A 500 11.19 -25.52 -7.94
C ILE A 500 10.70 -26.91 -8.37
N GLU A 501 10.57 -27.86 -7.42
CA GLU A 501 10.10 -29.22 -7.72
C GLU A 501 8.71 -29.24 -8.36
N ILE A 502 7.79 -28.38 -7.88
CA ILE A 502 6.42 -28.31 -8.39
C ILE A 502 6.35 -27.52 -9.70
N ALA A 503 7.17 -26.48 -9.88
CA ALA A 503 7.20 -25.69 -11.11
C ALA A 503 7.74 -26.49 -12.32
N TYR A 504 8.60 -27.47 -12.05
CA TYR A 504 9.32 -28.25 -13.06
C TYR A 504 9.31 -29.75 -12.74
N PRO A 505 8.14 -30.42 -12.72
CA PRO A 505 8.01 -31.82 -12.27
C PRO A 505 8.83 -32.81 -13.11
N ASP A 506 8.99 -32.52 -14.40
CA ASP A 506 9.71 -33.38 -15.36
C ASP A 506 11.15 -32.93 -15.63
N PHE A 507 11.69 -32.01 -14.81
CA PHE A 507 13.03 -31.46 -15.01
C PHE A 507 13.79 -31.36 -13.70
N THR A 508 14.96 -32.00 -13.67
CA THR A 508 15.90 -31.87 -12.56
C THR A 508 17.04 -30.95 -12.99
N PRO A 509 17.21 -29.76 -12.38
CA PRO A 509 18.33 -28.90 -12.69
C PRO A 509 19.65 -29.53 -12.23
N HIS A 510 20.74 -29.16 -12.88
CA HIS A 510 22.10 -29.37 -12.41
C HIS A 510 22.48 -28.30 -11.37
N ASP A 511 22.11 -27.05 -11.66
CA ASP A 511 22.47 -25.88 -10.85
C ASP A 511 21.24 -25.03 -10.52
N LEU A 512 21.30 -24.41 -9.35
CA LEU A 512 20.39 -23.38 -8.87
C LEU A 512 21.16 -22.06 -8.74
N THR A 513 20.73 -21.04 -9.46
CA THR A 513 21.30 -19.69 -9.38
C THR A 513 20.31 -18.76 -8.70
N ILE A 514 20.75 -17.97 -7.72
CA ILE A 514 19.88 -17.06 -6.95
C ILE A 514 20.40 -15.63 -7.09
N HIS A 515 19.56 -14.73 -7.62
CA HIS A 515 19.87 -13.30 -7.71
C HIS A 515 19.65 -12.61 -6.36
N HIS A 516 20.59 -11.78 -5.93
CA HIS A 516 20.45 -10.99 -4.71
C HIS A 516 21.09 -9.60 -4.82
N VAL A 517 20.56 -8.66 -4.03
CA VAL A 517 20.99 -7.26 -3.93
C VAL A 517 21.01 -6.85 -2.46
N THR A 518 21.92 -5.96 -2.07
CA THR A 518 21.90 -5.33 -0.74
C THR A 518 20.91 -4.16 -0.75
N GLY A 519 19.91 -4.25 0.11
CA GLY A 519 18.95 -3.19 0.39
C GLY A 519 19.02 -2.74 1.84
N PRO A 520 18.30 -1.66 2.19
CA PRO A 520 18.32 -1.10 3.54
C PRO A 520 17.70 -2.01 4.60
N ARG A 521 16.81 -2.94 4.20
CA ARG A 521 15.99 -3.74 5.14
C ARG A 521 15.93 -5.23 4.83
N ASN A 522 16.57 -5.69 3.76
CA ASN A 522 16.46 -7.08 3.31
C ASN A 522 17.53 -8.03 3.90
N GLU A 523 18.22 -7.60 4.95
CA GLU A 523 19.21 -8.43 5.63
C GLU A 523 18.65 -9.78 6.14
N PRO A 524 17.39 -9.89 6.62
CA PRO A 524 16.82 -11.20 6.95
C PRO A 524 16.87 -12.21 5.79
N GLY A 525 16.49 -11.79 4.58
CA GLY A 525 16.57 -12.64 3.38
C GLY A 525 18.02 -12.99 3.00
N ARG A 526 18.95 -12.02 3.14
CA ARG A 526 20.37 -12.24 2.85
C ARG A 526 21.06 -13.16 3.86
N SER A 527 20.74 -13.00 5.14
CA SER A 527 21.19 -13.89 6.22
C SER A 527 20.70 -15.32 5.99
N TRP A 528 19.44 -15.48 5.58
CA TRP A 528 18.92 -16.77 5.16
C TRP A 528 19.69 -17.34 3.96
N LEU A 529 19.93 -16.53 2.92
CA LEU A 529 20.63 -16.96 1.70
C LEU A 529 22.06 -17.45 2.00
N ARG A 530 22.79 -16.74 2.88
CA ARG A 530 24.10 -17.16 3.38
C ARG A 530 24.04 -18.55 4.04
N ALA A 531 23.09 -18.74 4.95
CA ALA A 531 22.91 -20.02 5.63
C ALA A 531 22.46 -21.14 4.67
N PHE A 532 21.59 -20.83 3.70
CA PHE A 532 21.11 -21.77 2.70
C PHE A 532 22.23 -22.23 1.75
N ALA A 533 23.11 -21.31 1.37
CA ALA A 533 24.29 -21.58 0.54
C ALA A 533 25.50 -22.14 1.30
N ALA A 534 25.42 -22.25 2.64
CA ALA A 534 26.54 -22.59 3.52
C ALA A 534 27.76 -21.64 3.35
N LEU A 535 27.49 -20.34 3.16
CA LEU A 535 28.49 -19.28 3.00
C LEU A 535 28.52 -18.37 4.23
N THR A 536 29.72 -17.95 4.65
CA THR A 536 29.89 -16.95 5.72
C THR A 536 29.57 -15.53 5.25
N GLU A 537 29.94 -15.20 4.01
CA GLU A 537 29.71 -13.91 3.38
C GLU A 537 29.26 -14.07 1.93
N ILE A 538 28.51 -13.08 1.44
CA ILE A 538 28.07 -12.97 0.05
C ILE A 538 28.34 -11.54 -0.41
N THR A 539 28.51 -11.32 -1.72
CA THR A 539 28.74 -9.99 -2.28
C THR A 539 27.55 -9.05 -2.00
N ALA A 540 27.74 -7.75 -2.23
CA ALA A 540 26.62 -6.81 -2.11
C ALA A 540 25.51 -7.19 -3.10
N ASN A 541 25.85 -7.29 -4.38
CA ASN A 541 24.93 -7.61 -5.46
C ASN A 541 25.52 -8.72 -6.35
N GLY A 542 24.66 -9.55 -6.92
CA GLY A 542 25.08 -10.58 -7.88
C GLY A 542 24.28 -11.86 -7.76
N TYR A 543 24.90 -12.94 -8.21
CA TYR A 543 24.30 -14.26 -8.26
C TYR A 543 25.10 -15.25 -7.42
N ILE A 544 24.39 -16.14 -6.72
CA ILE A 544 24.98 -17.31 -6.05
C ILE A 544 24.54 -18.54 -6.81
N THR A 545 25.48 -19.38 -7.23
CA THR A 545 25.18 -20.65 -7.90
C THR A 545 25.50 -21.82 -6.97
N LEU A 546 24.55 -22.73 -6.83
CA LEU A 546 24.61 -23.92 -5.99
C LEU A 546 24.31 -25.16 -6.85
N PRO A 547 24.93 -26.32 -6.57
CA PRO A 547 24.51 -27.57 -7.18
C PRO A 547 23.11 -27.95 -6.69
N TRP A 548 22.33 -28.63 -7.53
CA TRP A 548 21.03 -29.18 -7.15
C TRP A 548 21.10 -30.69 -6.84
N PRO A 549 20.47 -31.16 -5.75
CA PRO A 549 19.77 -30.37 -4.74
C PRO A 549 20.76 -29.61 -3.83
N PRO A 550 20.37 -28.44 -3.28
CA PRO A 550 21.23 -27.67 -2.40
C PRO A 550 21.52 -28.44 -1.09
N PRO A 551 22.64 -28.16 -0.39
CA PRO A 551 23.07 -28.94 0.78
C PRO A 551 22.01 -29.14 1.87
N LYS A 552 21.17 -28.11 2.08
CA LYS A 552 20.08 -28.12 3.07
C LYS A 552 18.83 -28.92 2.67
N ALA A 553 18.72 -29.39 1.42
CA ALA A 553 17.54 -30.14 0.96
C ALA A 553 17.32 -31.47 1.71
N LYS A 554 18.30 -31.95 2.47
CA LYS A 554 18.23 -33.22 3.22
C LYS A 554 17.51 -33.11 4.57
N GLU A 555 17.16 -31.91 5.02
CA GLU A 555 16.54 -31.65 6.34
C GLU A 555 15.07 -31.21 6.26
N ILE A 556 14.41 -31.44 5.11
CA ILE A 556 13.07 -30.90 4.84
C ILE A 556 12.01 -31.56 5.74
N LEU A 557 11.23 -30.72 6.42
CA LEU A 557 10.15 -31.07 7.32
C LEU A 557 8.95 -31.68 6.58
N ASP A 558 8.32 -32.70 7.17
CA ASP A 558 7.11 -33.33 6.63
C ASP A 558 5.89 -32.43 6.90
N ILE A 559 5.43 -31.73 5.87
CA ILE A 559 4.31 -30.77 5.93
C ILE A 559 3.30 -31.14 4.86
N SER A 560 2.01 -31.01 5.19
CA SER A 560 0.92 -31.24 4.24
C SER A 560 0.96 -30.21 3.11
N ILE A 561 1.27 -30.66 1.89
CA ILE A 561 1.32 -29.83 0.69
C ILE A 561 0.12 -30.16 -0.20
N LEU A 562 -0.65 -29.14 -0.53
CA LEU A 562 -1.71 -29.18 -1.53
C LEU A 562 -1.21 -28.47 -2.80
N VAL A 563 -1.03 -29.21 -3.88
CA VAL A 563 -0.73 -28.61 -5.19
C VAL A 563 -2.05 -28.24 -5.85
N ARG A 564 -2.21 -26.97 -6.21
CA ARG A 564 -3.35 -26.49 -7.00
C ARG A 564 -2.91 -26.41 -8.46
N SER A 565 -3.49 -27.23 -9.32
CA SER A 565 -3.36 -27.08 -10.77
C SER A 565 -4.21 -25.91 -11.23
N ALA A 566 -3.68 -25.13 -12.17
CA ALA A 566 -4.44 -24.10 -12.90
C ALA A 566 -5.62 -24.70 -13.67
#